data_AF-A0A1Y3BT10-F1
#
_entry.id   AF-A0A1Y3BT10-F1
#
_cell.length_a   1.000
_cell.length_b   1.000
_cell.length_c   1.000
_cell.angle_alpha   90.00
_cell.angle_beta   90.00
_cell.angle_gamma   90.00
#
_symmetry.space_group_name_H-M   'P 1'
#
loop_
_entity.id
_entity.type
_entity.pdbx_description
1 polymer ?
#
loop_
_entity_poly.entity_id
_entity_poly.type
_entity_poly.pdbx_seq_one_letter_code
_entity_poly.pdbx_strand_id
1 'polypeptide(L)'
;MEKLLTKWFENPDTNLGLVIHAYDNNGQQISVIHSDDVEQDSPLRPFMEIGVDRKNPLQSSLRRKRTIGLNCEDKSAEVRCCRYPLTVDFEQFGWDWIIAPKRYQANYCSGECPFVLMNQYPHTHLIQQINMNAIGPCCSPRKMSSISMLYLDSDYNVIYGILPNMVVERCGCS
;
A
#
# COMPACT_ATOMS: atom_id res chain seq x y z
N MET A 1 -22.79 12.81 -23.93
CA MET A 1 -22.02 13.25 -22.75
C MET A 1 -20.62 12.66 -22.73
N GLU A 2 -20.46 11.34 -22.87
CA GLU A 2 -19.14 10.67 -22.82
C GLU A 2 -18.08 11.26 -23.78
N LYS A 3 -18.42 11.47 -25.06
CA LYS A 3 -17.51 12.10 -26.06
C LYS A 3 -17.15 13.56 -25.74
N LEU A 4 -18.01 14.28 -25.01
CA LEU A 4 -17.76 15.67 -24.60
C LEU A 4 -16.74 15.72 -23.47
N LEU A 5 -16.83 14.77 -22.52
CA LEU A 5 -15.87 14.64 -21.43
C LEU A 5 -14.47 14.29 -21.94
N THR A 6 -14.35 13.38 -22.92
CA THR A 6 -13.05 13.06 -23.53
C THR A 6 -12.39 14.31 -24.13
N LYS A 7 -13.15 15.12 -24.87
CA LYS A 7 -12.65 16.38 -25.46
C LYS A 7 -12.26 17.41 -24.39
N TRP A 8 -12.95 17.41 -23.25
CA TRP A 8 -12.60 18.26 -22.11
C TRP A 8 -11.26 17.86 -21.50
N PHE A 9 -11.04 16.56 -21.27
CA PHE A 9 -9.77 16.04 -20.76
C PHE A 9 -8.60 16.27 -21.72
N GLU A 10 -8.85 16.35 -23.03
CA GLU A 10 -7.84 16.69 -24.04
C GLU A 10 -7.43 18.18 -24.03
N ASN A 11 -8.23 19.08 -23.45
CA ASN A 11 -7.99 20.53 -23.45
C ASN A 11 -8.09 21.13 -22.04
N PRO A 12 -7.14 20.84 -21.14
CA PRO A 12 -7.21 21.17 -19.71
C PRO A 12 -7.15 22.68 -19.40
N ASP A 13 -6.64 23.49 -20.32
CA ASP A 13 -6.50 24.94 -20.14
C ASP A 13 -7.81 25.70 -20.34
N THR A 14 -8.90 25.01 -20.71
CA THR A 14 -10.20 25.61 -21.00
C THR A 14 -11.27 25.14 -20.02
N ASN A 15 -11.99 26.10 -19.45
CA ASN A 15 -13.20 25.81 -18.69
C ASN A 15 -14.34 25.52 -19.68
N LEU A 16 -14.94 24.33 -19.58
CA LEU A 16 -16.15 23.98 -20.33
C LEU A 16 -17.35 24.02 -19.39
N GLY A 17 -18.38 24.78 -19.77
CA GLY A 17 -19.65 24.85 -19.06
C GLY A 17 -20.71 23.95 -19.71
N LEU A 18 -21.69 23.53 -18.92
CA LEU A 18 -22.90 22.87 -19.40
C LEU A 18 -24.09 23.79 -19.13
N VAL A 19 -24.94 23.98 -20.15
CA VAL A 19 -26.20 24.69 -20.04
C VAL A 19 -27.33 23.69 -20.24
N ILE A 20 -28.27 23.65 -19.29
CA ILE A 20 -29.40 22.73 -19.30
C ILE A 20 -30.68 23.55 -19.45
N HIS A 21 -31.46 23.25 -20.49
CA HIS A 21 -32.80 23.77 -20.66
C HIS A 21 -33.80 22.61 -20.49
N ALA A 22 -34.77 22.78 -19.60
CA ALA A 22 -35.85 21.81 -19.38
C ALA A 22 -37.20 22.50 -19.61
N TYR A 23 -38.08 21.88 -20.39
CA TYR A 23 -39.39 22.41 -20.73
C TYR A 23 -40.46 21.36 -20.43
N ASP A 24 -41.66 21.80 -20.02
CA ASP A 24 -42.83 20.95 -19.88
C ASP A 24 -43.50 20.69 -21.25
N ASN A 25 -44.56 19.89 -21.26
CA ASN A 25 -45.30 19.55 -22.48
C ASN A 25 -46.01 20.75 -23.14
N ASN A 26 -46.13 21.87 -22.43
CA ASN A 26 -46.72 23.11 -22.92
C ASN A 26 -45.65 24.10 -23.41
N GLY A 27 -44.38 23.72 -23.38
CA GLY A 27 -43.25 24.57 -23.75
C GLY A 27 -42.83 25.56 -22.66
N GLN A 28 -43.35 25.43 -21.44
CA GLN A 28 -42.97 26.26 -20.30
C GLN A 28 -41.68 25.72 -19.67
N GLN A 29 -40.72 26.59 -19.40
CA GLN A 29 -39.45 26.19 -18.80
C GLN A 29 -39.66 25.68 -17.36
N ILE A 30 -39.23 24.44 -17.09
CA ILE A 30 -39.21 23.85 -15.76
C ILE A 30 -38.02 24.44 -15.01
N SER A 31 -38.22 24.77 -13.72
CA SER A 31 -37.17 25.32 -12.85
C SER A 31 -36.00 24.34 -12.72
N VAL A 32 -34.97 24.55 -13.53
CA VAL A 32 -33.65 23.95 -13.33
C VAL A 32 -32.96 24.80 -12.30
N ILE A 33 -32.64 24.20 -11.16
CA ILE A 33 -32.05 24.91 -10.03
C ILE A 33 -30.66 25.41 -10.45
N HIS A 34 -30.46 26.72 -10.49
CA HIS A 34 -29.17 27.33 -10.79
C HIS A 34 -28.24 27.23 -9.58
N SER A 35 -26.93 27.10 -9.83
CA SER A 35 -25.91 27.02 -8.79
C SER A 35 -25.91 28.20 -7.82
N ASP A 36 -26.44 29.34 -8.27
CA ASP A 36 -26.36 30.62 -7.59
C ASP A 36 -27.58 30.86 -6.68
N ASP A 37 -28.68 30.12 -6.90
CA ASP A 37 -29.93 30.23 -6.16
C ASP A 37 -30.02 29.26 -4.97
N VAL A 38 -28.90 28.60 -4.65
CA VAL A 38 -28.84 27.44 -3.76
C VAL A 38 -27.78 27.65 -2.67
N GLU A 39 -28.18 27.47 -1.41
CA GLU A 39 -27.23 27.47 -0.28
C GLU A 39 -26.12 26.42 -0.48
N GLN A 40 -24.92 26.74 -0.01
CA GLN A 40 -23.67 26.05 -0.34
C GLN A 40 -23.69 24.52 -0.05
N ASP A 41 -24.54 24.08 0.88
CA ASP A 41 -24.70 22.68 1.33
C ASP A 41 -26.02 22.01 0.90
N SER A 42 -26.79 22.61 0.00
CA SER A 42 -28.06 22.01 -0.43
C SER A 42 -27.85 20.76 -1.29
N PRO A 43 -28.64 19.69 -1.08
CA PRO A 43 -28.56 18.45 -1.85
C PRO A 43 -29.01 18.59 -3.31
N LEU A 44 -29.59 19.74 -3.67
CA LEU A 44 -30.12 20.02 -5.02
C LEU A 44 -29.09 20.69 -5.93
N ARG A 45 -27.85 20.89 -5.47
CA ARG A 45 -26.78 21.48 -6.27
C ARG A 45 -26.38 20.51 -7.40
N PRO A 46 -26.30 20.97 -8.66
CA PRO A 46 -25.92 20.11 -9.77
C PRO A 46 -24.48 19.61 -9.59
N PHE A 47 -24.27 18.30 -9.76
CA PHE A 47 -22.95 17.67 -9.75
C PHE A 47 -22.79 16.74 -10.96
N MET A 48 -21.54 16.44 -11.31
CA MET A 48 -21.20 15.54 -12.40
C MET A 48 -20.49 14.31 -11.84
N GLU A 49 -21.08 13.14 -12.04
CA GLU A 49 -20.43 11.86 -11.74
C GLU A 49 -19.58 11.42 -12.95
N ILE A 50 -18.32 11.07 -12.70
CA ILE A 50 -17.40 10.61 -13.75
C ILE A 50 -16.86 9.23 -13.36
N GLY A 51 -17.33 8.20 -14.07
CA GLY A 51 -16.76 6.87 -14.01
C GLY A 51 -15.50 6.80 -14.86
N VAL A 52 -14.33 6.68 -14.23
CA VAL A 52 -13.08 6.44 -14.94
C VAL A 52 -12.75 4.96 -14.89
N ASP A 53 -12.65 4.31 -16.06
CA ASP A 53 -12.06 2.98 -16.13
C ASP A 53 -10.56 3.14 -15.91
N ARG A 54 -10.10 2.81 -14.71
CA ARG A 54 -8.68 2.68 -14.42
C ARG A 54 -8.20 1.46 -15.20
N LYS A 55 -7.79 1.68 -16.47
CA LYS A 55 -7.04 0.69 -17.26
C LYS A 55 -6.10 -0.06 -16.32
N ASN A 56 -6.27 -1.38 -16.33
CA ASN A 56 -5.62 -2.36 -15.45
C ASN A 56 -4.32 -1.81 -14.82
N PRO A 57 -4.14 -1.79 -13.49
CA PRO A 57 -2.93 -1.30 -12.82
C PRO A 57 -1.63 -2.03 -13.22
N LEU A 58 -1.72 -2.98 -14.16
CA LEU A 58 -0.64 -3.65 -14.86
C LEU A 58 0.00 -2.80 -15.99
N GLN A 59 -0.68 -1.79 -16.54
CA GLN A 59 -0.12 -0.88 -17.56
C GLN A 59 0.33 0.49 -17.02
N SER A 60 0.12 0.78 -15.73
CA SER A 60 0.92 1.75 -14.99
C SER A 60 2.32 1.16 -14.76
N SER A 61 3.05 1.01 -15.87
CA SER A 61 4.45 0.59 -15.91
C SER A 61 5.30 1.69 -15.28
N LEU A 62 5.33 1.61 -13.96
CA LEU A 62 6.25 2.13 -12.95
C LEU A 62 5.41 2.21 -11.68
N ARG A 63 5.00 1.05 -11.15
CA ARG A 63 4.71 0.93 -9.72
C ARG A 63 5.95 1.47 -9.01
N ARG A 64 5.94 2.76 -8.68
CA ARG A 64 7.01 3.43 -7.94
C ARG A 64 7.22 2.54 -6.72
N LYS A 65 8.38 1.89 -6.64
CA LYS A 65 8.67 0.84 -5.65
C LYS A 65 8.39 1.45 -4.28
N ARG A 66 7.18 1.24 -3.75
CA ARG A 66 6.71 1.90 -2.52
C ARG A 66 7.61 1.41 -1.41
N THR A 67 8.41 2.34 -0.91
CA THR A 67 9.38 2.19 0.19
C THR A 67 10.30 1.00 0.01
N ILE A 68 11.50 1.25 -0.54
CA ILE A 68 12.60 0.29 -0.48
C ILE A 68 12.87 0.08 1.00
N GLY A 69 12.44 -1.07 1.56
CA GLY A 69 12.83 -1.44 2.90
C GLY A 69 14.36 -1.41 2.98
N LEU A 70 14.90 -0.86 4.07
CA LEU A 70 16.33 -0.80 4.27
C LEU A 70 16.87 -2.23 4.35
N ASN A 71 17.96 -2.50 3.64
CA ASN A 71 18.72 -3.74 3.72
C ASN A 71 20.07 -3.39 4.35
N CYS A 72 20.32 -3.92 5.53
CA CYS A 72 21.49 -3.62 6.32
C CYS A 72 22.42 -4.82 6.34
N GLU A 73 23.70 -4.54 6.52
CA GLU A 73 24.72 -5.55 6.79
C GLU A 73 24.87 -5.72 8.30
N ASP A 74 25.30 -6.90 8.75
CA ASP A 74 25.39 -7.25 10.18
C ASP A 74 26.26 -6.31 11.02
N LYS A 75 27.16 -5.56 10.38
CA LYS A 75 28.06 -4.59 11.02
C LYS A 75 27.65 -3.13 10.79
N SER A 76 26.50 -2.89 10.19
CA SER A 76 26.04 -1.52 9.98
C SER A 76 25.61 -0.88 11.31
N ALA A 77 25.95 0.39 11.51
CA ALA A 77 25.50 1.18 12.67
C ALA A 77 24.09 1.77 12.44
N GLU A 78 23.25 1.12 11.64
CA GLU A 78 21.91 1.62 11.30
C GLU A 78 20.96 1.36 12.47
N VAL A 79 20.52 2.45 13.11
CA VAL A 79 19.60 2.39 14.26
C VAL A 79 18.15 2.21 13.81
N ARG A 80 17.79 2.64 12.59
CA ARG A 80 16.41 2.54 12.09
C ARG A 80 16.03 1.10 11.74
N CYS A 81 14.73 0.82 11.78
CA CYS A 81 14.18 -0.48 11.35
C CYS A 81 14.68 -0.90 9.96
N CYS A 82 15.37 -2.04 9.94
CA CYS A 82 16.08 -2.56 8.78
C CYS A 82 16.03 -4.09 8.69
N ARG A 83 16.22 -4.62 7.48
CA ARG A 83 16.36 -6.06 7.22
C ARG A 83 17.83 -6.46 7.25
N TYR A 84 18.17 -7.42 8.11
CA TYR A 84 19.50 -7.98 8.26
C TYR A 84 19.57 -9.41 7.70
N PRO A 85 20.71 -9.81 7.10
CA PRO A 85 20.88 -11.17 6.61
C PRO A 85 20.95 -12.16 7.76
N LEU A 86 20.22 -13.28 7.64
CA LEU A 86 20.33 -14.41 8.55
C LEU A 86 20.23 -15.67 7.72
N THR A 87 21.23 -16.52 7.87
CA THR A 87 21.30 -17.81 7.20
C THR A 87 20.99 -18.89 8.21
N VAL A 88 19.93 -19.64 7.95
CA VAL A 88 19.50 -20.78 8.76
C VAL A 88 20.12 -22.03 8.16
N ASP A 89 20.84 -22.78 8.99
CA ASP A 89 21.47 -24.05 8.64
C ASP A 89 20.84 -25.17 9.44
N PHE A 90 20.10 -26.05 8.77
CA PHE A 90 19.40 -27.16 9.42
C PHE A 90 20.34 -28.28 9.85
N GLU A 91 21.50 -28.44 9.20
CA GLU A 91 22.50 -29.43 9.60
C GLU A 91 23.15 -29.01 10.92
N GLN A 92 23.39 -27.71 11.11
CA GLN A 92 23.90 -27.18 12.37
C GLN A 92 22.95 -27.39 13.56
N PHE A 93 21.64 -27.40 13.31
CA PHE A 93 20.63 -27.69 14.32
C PHE A 93 20.43 -29.20 14.58
N GLY A 94 21.08 -30.08 13.81
CA GLY A 94 20.86 -31.52 13.88
C GLY A 94 19.48 -31.94 13.38
N TRP A 95 18.88 -31.17 12.47
CA TRP A 95 17.56 -31.45 11.89
C TRP A 95 17.70 -32.33 10.64
N ASP A 96 18.14 -33.57 10.85
CA ASP A 96 18.41 -34.53 9.78
C ASP A 96 17.15 -34.98 9.02
N TRP A 97 15.98 -34.79 9.63
CA TRP A 97 14.68 -35.01 9.01
C TRP A 97 14.41 -34.06 7.83
N ILE A 98 15.17 -32.96 7.69
CA ILE A 98 15.09 -32.06 6.54
C ILE A 98 16.07 -32.52 5.47
N ILE A 99 15.53 -32.97 4.34
CA ILE A 99 16.32 -33.43 3.19
C ILE A 99 16.82 -32.22 2.39
N ALA A 100 15.94 -31.25 2.09
CA ALA A 100 16.29 -30.03 1.35
C ALA A 100 15.33 -28.86 1.65
N PRO A 101 15.80 -27.59 1.57
CA PRO A 101 17.20 -27.18 1.48
C PRO A 101 17.93 -27.43 2.81
N LYS A 102 19.25 -27.66 2.77
CA LYS A 102 20.07 -27.78 3.99
C LYS A 102 20.33 -26.43 4.67
N ARG A 103 20.38 -25.37 3.85
CA ARG A 103 20.62 -24.00 4.29
C ARG A 103 19.77 -23.04 3.47
N TYR A 104 19.20 -22.02 4.12
CA TYR A 104 18.47 -20.97 3.41
C TYR A 104 18.62 -19.60 4.10
N GLN A 105 18.40 -18.52 3.34
CA GLN A 105 18.54 -17.16 3.84
C GLN A 105 17.18 -16.62 4.33
N ALA A 106 16.92 -16.75 5.63
CA ALA A 106 15.68 -16.29 6.27
C ALA A 106 15.62 -14.76 6.35
N ASN A 107 16.72 -14.11 6.73
CA ASN A 107 16.77 -12.70 7.13
C ASN A 107 15.90 -12.39 8.35
N TYR A 108 16.14 -11.26 9.00
CA TYR A 108 15.34 -10.80 10.14
C TYR A 108 15.21 -9.28 10.15
N CYS A 109 14.24 -8.77 10.91
CA CYS A 109 14.03 -7.35 11.11
C CYS A 109 14.57 -6.92 12.46
N SER A 110 15.33 -5.82 12.48
CA SER A 110 15.85 -5.23 13.70
C SER A 110 16.00 -3.71 13.53
N GLY A 111 16.00 -2.99 14.64
CA GLY A 111 16.14 -1.55 14.70
C GLY A 111 14.93 -0.86 15.32
N GLU A 112 15.08 0.45 15.52
CA GLU A 112 14.12 1.31 16.19
C GLU A 112 13.14 1.94 15.20
N CYS A 113 11.94 2.19 15.69
CA CYS A 113 10.87 2.85 14.96
C CYS A 113 10.44 4.11 15.72
N PRO A 114 10.73 5.32 15.20
CA PRO A 114 10.31 6.55 15.85
C PRO A 114 8.79 6.70 15.80
N PHE A 115 8.17 7.27 16.84
CA PHE A 115 6.76 7.63 16.73
C PHE A 115 6.63 8.82 15.79
N VAL A 116 5.72 8.71 14.85
CA VAL A 116 5.28 9.83 14.01
C VAL A 116 3.90 10.24 14.49
N LEU A 117 3.82 11.43 15.10
CA LEU A 117 2.56 12.05 15.50
C LEU A 117 2.22 13.15 14.51
N MET A 118 0.94 13.19 14.14
CA MET A 118 0.40 14.23 13.28
C MET A 118 -0.28 15.25 14.18
N ASN A 119 0.35 16.43 14.31
CA ASN A 119 -0.22 17.49 15.13
C ASN A 119 -1.30 18.26 14.36
N GLN A 120 -2.31 18.74 15.09
CA GLN A 120 -3.37 19.62 14.58
C GLN A 120 -2.85 21.07 14.42
N TYR A 121 -1.79 21.27 13.64
CA TYR A 121 -1.41 22.60 13.15
C TYR A 121 -2.18 22.91 11.85
N PRO A 122 -2.34 24.19 11.48
CA PRO A 122 -3.09 24.58 10.27
C PRO A 122 -2.41 24.09 8.98
N HIS A 123 -1.15 23.65 9.06
CA HIS A 123 -0.41 23.01 7.97
C HIS A 123 -0.04 21.57 8.34
N THR A 124 -0.02 20.68 7.35
CA THR A 124 0.31 19.27 7.55
C THR A 124 1.80 19.07 7.80
N HIS A 125 2.20 18.75 9.03
CA HIS A 125 3.56 18.35 9.39
C HIS A 125 3.57 17.05 10.21
N LEU A 126 4.57 16.20 9.95
CA LEU A 126 4.85 14.99 10.73
C LEU A 126 5.94 15.31 11.74
N ILE A 127 5.66 15.11 13.03
CA ILE A 127 6.63 15.30 14.10
C ILE A 127 7.07 13.92 14.58
N GLN A 128 8.39 13.70 14.57
CA GLN A 128 8.98 12.53 15.19
C GLN A 128 9.12 12.80 16.69
N GLN A 129 8.37 12.07 17.53
CA GLN A 129 8.56 12.08 18.97
C GLN A 129 9.06 10.71 19.40
N ILE A 130 10.01 10.66 20.34
CA ILE A 130 10.42 9.41 20.97
C ILE A 130 9.73 9.39 22.32
N ASN A 131 8.56 8.73 22.40
CA ASN A 131 7.89 8.55 23.68
C ASN A 131 8.39 7.26 24.33
N MET A 132 9.20 7.37 25.37
CA MET A 132 9.81 6.24 26.08
C MET A 132 8.81 5.40 26.89
N ASN A 133 7.57 5.90 27.12
CA ASN A 133 6.60 5.27 28.03
C ASN A 133 5.32 4.74 27.33
N ALA A 134 5.24 4.79 26.00
CA ALA A 134 4.13 4.23 25.22
C ALA A 134 4.62 2.99 24.44
N ILE A 135 3.73 2.01 24.20
CA ILE A 135 4.00 0.90 23.28
C ILE A 135 4.14 1.52 21.88
N GLY A 136 5.38 1.73 21.45
CA GLY A 136 5.69 2.32 20.16
C GLY A 136 5.56 1.37 19.00
N PRO A 137 5.66 1.90 17.77
CA PRO A 137 5.69 1.04 16.59
C PRO A 137 6.87 0.07 16.71
N CYS A 138 6.65 -1.19 16.35
CA CYS A 138 7.65 -2.24 16.36
C CYS A 138 8.23 -2.45 14.96
N CYS A 139 9.52 -2.80 14.88
CA CYS A 139 10.12 -3.20 13.61
C CYS A 139 9.74 -4.66 13.29
N SER A 140 8.87 -4.86 12.30
CA SER A 140 8.32 -6.18 11.96
C SER A 140 8.37 -6.48 10.44
N PRO A 141 8.33 -7.77 10.04
CA PRO A 141 8.24 -8.14 8.63
C PRO A 141 6.93 -7.63 8.00
N ARG A 142 7.05 -6.92 6.89
CA ARG A 142 5.92 -6.41 6.09
C ARG A 142 5.68 -7.24 4.83
N LYS A 143 6.70 -7.94 4.37
CA LYS A 143 6.58 -8.88 3.25
C LYS A 143 7.46 -10.09 3.53
N MET A 144 6.86 -11.26 3.42
CA MET A 144 7.55 -12.53 3.54
C MET A 144 7.25 -13.39 2.32
N SER A 145 8.21 -14.26 1.97
CA SER A 145 8.06 -15.26 0.92
C SER A 145 8.13 -16.67 1.50
N SER A 146 7.58 -17.60 0.75
CA SER A 146 7.61 -19.02 1.05
C SER A 146 8.91 -19.68 0.58
N ILE A 147 9.22 -20.85 1.13
CA ILE A 147 10.26 -21.75 0.61
C ILE A 147 9.63 -23.11 0.27
N SER A 148 10.15 -23.78 -0.75
CA SER A 148 9.89 -25.19 -0.99
C SER A 148 10.79 -26.04 -0.10
N MET A 149 10.25 -27.09 0.50
CA MET A 149 10.94 -27.93 1.47
C MET A 149 10.61 -29.41 1.24
N LEU A 150 11.63 -30.25 1.38
CA LEU A 150 11.56 -31.70 1.33
C LEU A 150 11.99 -32.24 2.70
N TYR A 151 11.09 -32.92 3.39
CA TYR A 151 11.33 -33.38 4.76
C TYR A 151 10.67 -34.75 5.04
N LEU A 152 11.12 -35.40 6.11
CA LEU A 152 10.58 -36.66 6.61
C LEU A 152 9.52 -36.38 7.67
N ASP A 153 8.36 -37.01 7.54
CA ASP A 153 7.33 -37.04 8.58
C ASP A 153 7.67 -38.06 9.69
N SER A 154 6.86 -38.13 10.75
CA SER A 154 7.02 -39.09 11.85
C SER A 154 7.07 -40.55 11.39
N ASP A 155 6.42 -40.87 10.28
CA ASP A 155 6.39 -42.20 9.67
C ASP A 155 7.52 -42.43 8.64
N TYR A 156 8.53 -41.56 8.59
CA TYR A 156 9.63 -41.58 7.62
C TYR A 156 9.20 -41.47 6.15
N ASN A 157 8.00 -40.94 5.91
CA ASN A 157 7.54 -40.62 4.57
C ASN A 157 8.19 -39.33 4.08
N VAL A 158 8.62 -39.31 2.81
CA VAL A 158 9.19 -38.13 2.18
C VAL A 158 8.07 -37.21 1.69
N ILE A 159 7.97 -36.02 2.28
CA ILE A 159 6.97 -35.00 1.95
C ILE A 159 7.64 -33.80 1.28
N TYR A 160 7.08 -33.38 0.15
CA TYR A 160 7.41 -32.11 -0.49
C TYR A 160 6.30 -31.09 -0.22
N GLY A 161 6.65 -29.92 0.28
CA GLY A 161 5.70 -28.86 0.61
C GLY A 161 6.26 -27.47 0.40
N ILE A 162 5.36 -26.47 0.38
CA ILE A 162 5.72 -25.06 0.34
C ILE A 162 5.34 -24.44 1.68
N LEU A 163 6.33 -24.03 2.46
CA LEU A 163 6.10 -23.39 3.76
C LEU A 163 5.97 -21.88 3.58
N PRO A 164 4.83 -21.28 3.95
CA PRO A 164 4.63 -19.84 3.86
C PRO A 164 5.44 -19.10 4.93
N ASN A 165 5.74 -17.82 4.69
CA ASN A 165 6.33 -16.91 5.67
C ASN A 165 7.67 -17.36 6.28
N MET A 166 8.56 -17.90 5.44
CA MET A 166 9.87 -18.41 5.88
C MET A 166 11.02 -17.42 5.63
N VAL A 167 10.90 -16.55 4.62
CA VAL A 167 11.93 -15.58 4.27
C VAL A 167 11.38 -14.17 4.40
N VAL A 168 12.05 -13.33 5.18
CA VAL A 168 11.74 -11.90 5.28
C VAL A 168 12.27 -11.19 4.03
N GLU A 169 11.37 -10.63 3.23
CA GLU A 169 11.73 -9.80 2.07
C GLU A 169 11.76 -8.30 2.39
N ARG A 170 10.97 -7.86 3.38
CA ARG A 170 10.86 -6.44 3.74
C ARG A 170 10.48 -6.26 5.21
N CYS A 171 11.17 -5.33 5.86
CA CYS A 171 10.85 -4.85 7.21
C CYS A 171 10.15 -3.48 7.17
N GLY A 172 9.44 -3.14 8.24
CA GLY A 172 8.88 -1.81 8.44
C GLY A 172 8.30 -1.62 9.84
N CYS A 173 7.98 -0.39 10.18
CA CYS A 173 7.42 -0.01 11.48
C CYS A 173 5.90 -0.27 11.51
N SER A 174 5.41 -0.95 12.54
CA SER A 174 4.00 -1.33 12.75
C SER A 174 3.50 -0.99 14.14
#